data_AF-A0A960V5P4-F1
#
_entry.id   AF-A0A960V5P4-F1
#
_cell.length_a   1.000
_cell.length_b   1.000
_cell.length_c   1.000
_cell.angle_alpha   90.00
_cell.angle_beta   90.00
_cell.angle_gamma   90.00
#
_symmetry.space_group_name_H-M   'P 1'
#
loop_
_entity.id
_entity.type
_entity.pdbx_description
1 polymer ?
#
loop_
_entity_poly.entity_id
_entity_poly.type
_entity_poly.pdbx_seq_one_letter_code
_entity_poly.pdbx_strand_id
1 'polypeptide(L)'
;MSADFYLTRADGERRRIYGYRQAKPAADLKRFSASKLGSKNLPNKVDLRRMLTPVEDQGATNSCTANAVAGAYEYLAKKHLQGDSWDASRLFLYYNARSLDEDMESIEDEGSAICVAISSLQKYGICSEDTWPFQEDEVNEEPSADAYDEAARFLVEDFAIVPTKLQSWKECLAEGMPIIFGIDLFDSFERQRRPGLVPMPTKKEKERDEHASHAMLCVGYSDKDKVFIVRNSWGPDWGDKGYCYIPYDYVINDRYNDGDSWMIRQLDGFDVDQDTWYDDDESLFEDYESELDNMSDDDYDDLLEDLDRIPLETRIALILIHAAWEDDDLSDEEMDEIASYMKDTLEQLGSDLSAKKIIRYAKKQIDEGNEDIVAESIEILGNHLSEGMLATIVSDVEEIAGVDDLDEDEESFIDHLIESWELEAVFYTDDDDDDDSAEEDEEDADDEDDENSEDE
;
A
#
# COMPACT_ATOMS: atom_id res chain seq x y z
N MET A 1 19.92 -19.85 7.42
CA MET A 1 18.92 -19.43 6.42
C MET A 1 17.90 -18.65 7.19
N SER A 2 17.84 -17.33 6.98
CA SER A 2 16.69 -16.55 7.42
C SER A 2 15.46 -17.15 6.71
N ALA A 3 14.32 -17.28 7.39
CA ALA A 3 13.09 -17.64 6.71
C ALA A 3 12.80 -16.58 5.63
N ASP A 4 12.34 -17.00 4.46
CA ASP A 4 11.91 -16.06 3.43
C ASP A 4 10.65 -15.33 3.94
N PHE A 5 10.73 -14.00 4.00
CA PHE A 5 9.61 -13.15 4.37
C PHE A 5 8.88 -12.67 3.12
N TYR A 6 7.55 -12.65 3.17
CA TYR A 6 6.70 -12.24 2.06
C TYR A 6 5.66 -11.27 2.57
N LEU A 7 5.53 -10.13 1.91
CA LEU A 7 4.33 -9.31 2.04
C LEU A 7 3.25 -9.92 1.16
N THR A 8 2.05 -10.04 1.70
CA THR A 8 0.90 -10.59 0.99
C THR A 8 -0.19 -9.53 0.94
N ARG A 9 -0.57 -9.13 -0.27
CA ARG A 9 -1.69 -8.22 -0.50
C ARG A 9 -3.01 -8.97 -0.33
N ALA A 10 -4.11 -8.23 -0.18
CA ALA A 10 -5.44 -8.83 -0.01
C ALA A 10 -5.91 -9.66 -1.20
N ASP A 11 -5.32 -9.44 -2.38
CA ASP A 11 -5.59 -10.23 -3.59
C ASP A 11 -4.72 -11.51 -3.70
N GLY A 12 -3.94 -11.81 -2.66
CA GLY A 12 -3.04 -12.96 -2.60
C GLY A 12 -1.73 -12.78 -3.36
N GLU A 13 -1.48 -11.62 -3.96
CA GLU A 13 -0.19 -11.32 -4.56
C GLU A 13 0.88 -11.30 -3.46
N ARG A 14 1.91 -12.14 -3.64
CA ARG A 14 3.01 -12.28 -2.68
C ARG A 14 4.26 -11.65 -3.25
N ARG A 15 4.81 -10.68 -2.53
CA ARG A 15 6.11 -10.10 -2.84
C ARG A 15 7.13 -10.59 -1.83
N ARG A 16 8.12 -11.33 -2.31
CA ARG A 16 9.27 -11.71 -1.49
C ARG A 16 10.05 -10.44 -1.17
N ILE A 17 10.22 -10.14 0.11
CA ILE A 17 11.04 -9.00 0.52
C ILE A 17 12.44 -9.51 0.79
N TYR A 18 13.31 -9.26 -0.18
CA TYR A 18 14.71 -9.60 -0.11
C TYR A 18 15.49 -8.61 -0.98
N GLY A 19 16.76 -8.37 -0.64
CA GLY A 19 17.65 -7.56 -1.46
C GLY A 19 18.36 -6.39 -0.77
N TYR A 20 17.79 -5.84 0.30
CA TYR A 20 18.54 -4.90 1.11
C TYR A 20 19.38 -5.67 2.13
N ARG A 21 20.71 -5.54 2.00
CA ARG A 21 21.65 -6.06 2.98
C ARG A 21 22.05 -4.95 3.92
N GLN A 22 21.63 -5.10 5.17
CA GLN A 22 21.96 -4.16 6.23
C GLN A 22 23.47 -4.08 6.42
N ALA A 23 24.05 -2.88 6.24
CA ALA A 23 25.46 -2.63 6.47
C ALA A 23 25.61 -1.37 7.31
N LYS A 24 25.99 -1.52 8.59
CA LYS A 24 26.21 -0.36 9.45
C LYS A 24 27.31 0.53 8.88
N PRO A 25 27.03 1.82 8.61
CA PRO A 25 28.03 2.70 8.06
C PRO A 25 29.26 2.82 8.98
N ALA A 26 30.46 2.85 8.39
CA ALA A 26 31.70 2.99 9.15
C ALA A 26 31.70 4.31 9.95
N ALA A 27 32.22 4.25 11.18
CA ALA A 27 32.07 5.33 12.16
C ALA A 27 32.79 6.64 11.77
N ASP A 28 33.79 6.56 10.89
CA ASP A 28 34.62 7.66 10.42
C ASP A 28 34.06 8.37 9.17
N LEU A 29 32.98 7.87 8.59
CA LEU A 29 32.33 8.48 7.45
C LEU A 29 31.70 9.84 7.82
N LYS A 30 31.70 10.73 6.82
CA LYS A 30 31.11 12.06 6.93
C LYS A 30 29.62 11.94 7.24
N ARG A 31 29.17 12.70 8.24
CA ARG A 31 27.76 12.82 8.60
C ARG A 31 27.21 14.14 8.08
N PHE A 32 25.99 14.09 7.55
CA PHE A 32 25.25 15.28 7.19
C PHE A 32 25.01 16.16 8.41
N SER A 33 25.21 17.46 8.21
CA SER A 33 24.84 18.52 9.13
C SER A 33 24.35 19.66 8.26
N ALA A 34 23.18 20.21 8.56
CA ALA A 34 22.65 21.36 7.84
C ALA A 34 23.69 22.47 7.78
N SER A 35 23.84 23.06 6.60
CA SER A 35 24.86 24.07 6.32
C SER A 35 24.27 25.34 5.74
N LYS A 36 23.11 25.25 5.09
CA LYS A 36 22.44 26.36 4.41
C LYS A 36 21.22 26.87 5.17
N LEU A 37 20.55 25.97 5.91
CA LEU A 37 19.35 26.28 6.67
C LEU A 37 19.69 26.30 8.15
N GLY A 38 19.61 27.47 8.78
CA GLY A 38 19.64 27.54 10.25
C GLY A 38 18.39 26.84 10.81
N SER A 39 18.52 26.10 11.91
CA SER A 39 17.51 25.18 12.48
C SER A 39 16.14 25.77 12.89
N LYS A 40 15.84 27.04 12.55
CA LYS A 40 14.63 27.74 13.03
C LYS A 40 13.52 27.94 12.00
N ASN A 41 13.77 27.72 10.70
CA ASN A 41 12.80 28.00 9.64
C ASN A 41 12.76 26.86 8.60
N LEU A 42 12.49 25.62 9.04
CA LEU A 42 12.14 24.58 8.07
C LEU A 42 10.70 24.80 7.61
N PRO A 43 10.39 24.61 6.32
CA PRO A 43 9.01 24.65 5.84
C PRO A 43 8.21 23.50 6.47
N ASN A 44 6.89 23.66 6.57
CA ASN A 44 6.00 22.63 7.14
C ASN A 44 5.89 21.42 6.20
N LYS A 45 6.08 21.62 4.90
CA LYS A 45 6.04 20.57 3.88
C LYS A 45 7.13 20.78 2.83
N VAL A 46 7.78 19.69 2.45
CA VAL A 46 8.74 19.61 1.34
C VAL A 46 8.33 18.48 0.41
N ASP A 47 8.26 18.75 -0.88
CA ASP A 47 7.94 17.73 -1.89
C ASP A 47 8.88 17.85 -3.09
N LEU A 48 9.79 16.88 -3.22
CA LEU A 48 10.79 16.83 -4.30
C LEU A 48 10.30 16.03 -5.53
N ARG A 49 9.07 15.50 -5.52
CA ARG A 49 8.58 14.57 -6.56
C ARG A 49 8.60 15.15 -7.98
N ARG A 50 8.40 16.46 -8.13
CA ARG A 50 8.45 17.14 -9.45
C ARG A 50 9.78 16.96 -10.18
N MET A 51 10.86 16.75 -9.43
CA MET A 51 12.22 16.58 -9.95
C MET A 51 12.64 15.12 -10.06
N LEU A 52 11.76 14.17 -9.72
CA LEU A 52 12.01 12.75 -9.92
C LEU A 52 11.63 12.31 -11.33
N THR A 53 12.20 11.18 -11.74
CA THR A 53 11.81 10.35 -12.88
C THR A 53 10.57 9.52 -12.53
N PRO A 54 9.87 8.93 -13.54
CA PRO A 54 8.77 7.99 -13.29
C PRO A 54 9.16 6.85 -12.33
N VAL A 55 8.23 6.33 -11.52
CA VAL A 55 8.53 5.24 -10.59
C VAL A 55 8.91 3.96 -11.33
N GLU A 56 9.97 3.33 -10.86
CA GLU A 56 10.52 2.10 -11.42
C GLU A 56 9.88 0.85 -10.81
N ASP A 57 9.91 -0.25 -11.56
CA ASP A 57 9.58 -1.58 -11.06
C ASP A 57 10.83 -2.47 -11.05
N GLN A 58 11.18 -2.99 -9.87
CA GLN A 58 12.30 -3.91 -9.70
C GLN A 58 11.97 -5.35 -10.12
N GLY A 59 10.69 -5.65 -10.42
CA GLY A 59 10.24 -6.98 -10.82
C GLY A 59 10.51 -8.04 -9.75
N ALA A 60 10.95 -9.22 -10.17
CA ALA A 60 11.30 -10.31 -9.25
C ALA A 60 12.75 -10.23 -8.72
N THR A 61 13.52 -9.20 -9.10
CA THR A 61 14.92 -9.05 -8.68
C THR A 61 15.06 -8.51 -7.26
N ASN A 62 16.18 -8.80 -6.61
CA ASN A 62 16.50 -8.32 -5.26
C ASN A 62 17.29 -7.00 -5.30
N SER A 63 16.92 -6.10 -6.22
CA SER A 63 17.69 -4.90 -6.60
C SER A 63 17.23 -3.59 -5.95
N CYS A 64 16.45 -3.65 -4.87
CA CYS A 64 15.86 -2.45 -4.22
C CYS A 64 16.89 -1.35 -3.88
N THR A 65 18.08 -1.74 -3.40
CA THR A 65 19.16 -0.78 -3.14
C THR A 65 19.64 -0.05 -4.39
N ALA A 66 19.78 -0.75 -5.51
CA ALA A 66 20.14 -0.13 -6.78
C ALA A 66 19.04 0.81 -7.29
N ASN A 67 17.76 0.44 -7.14
CA ASN A 67 16.63 1.31 -7.53
C ASN A 67 16.60 2.60 -6.70
N ALA A 68 16.74 2.51 -5.37
CA ALA A 68 16.76 3.68 -4.50
C ALA A 68 17.94 4.62 -4.79
N VAL A 69 19.13 4.05 -5.01
CA VAL A 69 20.35 4.81 -5.34
C VAL A 69 20.28 5.42 -6.75
N ALA A 70 19.76 4.68 -7.74
CA ALA A 70 19.52 5.20 -9.09
C ALA A 70 18.54 6.38 -9.06
N GLY A 71 17.41 6.26 -8.38
CA GLY A 71 16.44 7.36 -8.26
C GLY A 71 17.02 8.63 -7.61
N ALA A 72 17.93 8.47 -6.63
CA ALA A 72 18.66 9.60 -6.05
C ALA A 72 19.63 10.25 -7.06
N TYR A 73 20.30 9.43 -7.88
CA TYR A 73 21.21 9.90 -8.91
C TYR A 73 20.46 10.65 -10.01
N GLU A 74 19.35 10.08 -10.51
CA GLU A 74 18.50 10.67 -11.53
C GLU A 74 17.93 12.02 -11.10
N TYR A 75 17.53 12.15 -9.84
CA TYR A 75 17.13 13.42 -9.26
C TYR A 75 18.24 14.49 -9.39
N LEU A 76 19.48 14.14 -9.05
CA LEU A 76 20.62 15.05 -9.18
C LEU A 76 20.93 15.38 -10.65
N ALA A 77 20.90 14.37 -11.53
CA ALA A 77 21.12 14.53 -12.96
C ALA A 77 20.08 15.47 -13.58
N LYS A 78 18.79 15.24 -13.31
CA LYS A 78 17.69 16.09 -13.79
C LYS A 78 17.79 17.52 -13.27
N LYS A 79 18.22 17.71 -12.02
CA LYS A 79 18.49 19.04 -11.46
C LYS A 79 19.65 19.74 -12.17
N HIS A 80 20.72 19.02 -12.51
CA HIS A 80 21.87 19.55 -13.25
C HIS A 80 21.50 19.88 -14.71
N LEU A 81 20.70 19.03 -15.35
CA LEU A 81 20.28 19.14 -16.75
C LEU A 81 19.05 20.07 -16.94
N GLN A 82 18.63 20.81 -15.91
CA GLN A 82 17.51 21.76 -15.97
C GLN A 82 16.18 21.13 -16.42
N GLY A 83 15.94 19.88 -16.02
CA GLY A 83 14.66 19.19 -16.22
C GLY A 83 14.66 18.09 -17.26
N ASP A 84 15.70 17.95 -18.08
CA ASP A 84 15.84 16.81 -18.99
C ASP A 84 16.03 15.52 -18.17
N SER A 85 15.15 14.54 -18.39
CA SER A 85 15.21 13.24 -17.73
C SER A 85 16.33 12.38 -18.33
N TRP A 86 16.94 11.59 -17.47
CA TRP A 86 17.95 10.61 -17.84
C TRP A 86 17.78 9.43 -16.90
N ASP A 87 17.51 8.26 -17.45
CA ASP A 87 17.23 7.05 -16.68
C ASP A 87 18.51 6.25 -16.52
N ALA A 88 18.85 5.96 -15.27
CA ALA A 88 20.12 5.39 -14.86
C ALA A 88 20.01 3.86 -14.84
N SER A 89 20.97 3.15 -15.44
CA SER A 89 20.91 1.68 -15.51
C SER A 89 21.00 1.05 -14.13
N ARG A 90 19.87 0.51 -13.67
CA ARG A 90 19.76 -0.14 -12.35
C ARG A 90 20.55 -1.45 -12.31
N LEU A 91 20.54 -2.25 -13.38
CA LEU A 91 21.30 -3.50 -13.43
C LEU A 91 22.81 -3.26 -13.49
N PHE A 92 23.27 -2.22 -14.19
CA PHE A 92 24.69 -1.83 -14.17
C PHE A 92 25.14 -1.52 -12.75
N LEU A 93 24.35 -0.70 -12.03
CA LEU A 93 24.63 -0.35 -10.65
C LEU A 93 24.59 -1.58 -9.73
N TYR A 94 23.57 -2.42 -9.87
CA TYR A 94 23.36 -3.59 -9.03
C TYR A 94 24.42 -4.68 -9.21
N TYR A 95 24.81 -4.98 -10.46
CA TYR A 95 25.93 -5.88 -10.75
C TYR A 95 27.22 -5.39 -10.10
N ASN A 96 27.57 -4.13 -10.34
CA ASN A 96 28.82 -3.57 -9.83
C ASN A 96 28.84 -3.44 -8.30
N ALA A 97 27.70 -3.14 -7.67
CA ALA A 97 27.58 -3.12 -6.22
C ALA A 97 27.95 -4.48 -5.61
N ARG A 98 27.40 -5.58 -6.15
CA ARG A 98 27.70 -6.95 -5.71
C ARG A 98 29.11 -7.38 -6.04
N SER A 99 29.64 -6.96 -7.19
CA SER A 99 31.04 -7.22 -7.55
C SER A 99 32.07 -6.48 -6.67
N LEU A 100 31.68 -5.41 -5.98
CA LEU A 100 32.53 -4.68 -5.05
C LEU A 100 32.42 -5.16 -3.61
N ASP A 101 31.38 -5.92 -3.30
CA ASP A 101 31.13 -6.41 -1.96
C ASP A 101 32.09 -7.58 -1.65
N GLU A 102 33.04 -7.35 -0.75
CA GLU A 102 34.05 -8.36 -0.37
C GLU A 102 33.43 -9.54 0.39
N ASP A 103 32.23 -9.39 0.94
CA ASP A 103 31.48 -10.45 1.62
C ASP A 103 30.70 -11.35 0.64
N MET A 104 30.67 -11.02 -0.65
CA MET A 104 30.06 -11.84 -1.70
C MET A 104 31.05 -12.84 -2.32
N GLU A 105 30.71 -14.13 -2.28
CA GLU A 105 31.54 -15.19 -2.89
C GLU A 105 31.28 -15.35 -4.40
N SER A 106 30.08 -15.03 -4.87
CA SER A 106 29.63 -15.11 -6.27
C SER A 106 28.69 -13.94 -6.61
N ILE A 107 28.56 -13.63 -7.90
CA ILE A 107 27.56 -12.67 -8.38
C ILE A 107 26.23 -13.40 -8.58
N GLU A 108 25.39 -13.30 -7.56
CA GLU A 108 24.03 -13.86 -7.54
C GLU A 108 23.04 -12.78 -7.08
N ASP A 109 21.76 -12.95 -7.43
CA ASP A 109 20.68 -12.02 -7.10
C ASP A 109 20.31 -12.12 -5.62
N GLU A 110 21.22 -11.74 -4.73
CA GLU A 110 21.08 -11.89 -3.29
C GLU A 110 21.04 -10.57 -2.51
N GLY A 111 20.84 -9.47 -3.23
CA GLY A 111 20.85 -8.13 -2.67
C GLY A 111 22.19 -7.43 -2.65
N SER A 112 22.18 -6.20 -2.18
CA SER A 112 23.38 -5.41 -1.91
C SER A 112 23.15 -4.44 -0.75
N ALA A 113 24.23 -3.92 -0.19
CA ALA A 113 24.16 -2.83 0.79
C ALA A 113 24.15 -1.45 0.08
N ILE A 114 23.54 -0.45 0.71
CA ILE A 114 23.47 0.90 0.13
C ILE A 114 24.88 1.49 -0.06
N CYS A 115 25.78 1.25 0.90
CA CYS A 115 27.14 1.79 0.87
C CYS A 115 27.99 1.23 -0.30
N VAL A 116 27.82 -0.05 -0.68
CA VAL A 116 28.54 -0.63 -1.82
C VAL A 116 27.97 -0.16 -3.16
N ALA A 117 26.65 0.09 -3.23
CA ALA A 117 26.02 0.73 -4.39
C ALA A 117 26.52 2.17 -4.58
N ILE A 118 26.61 2.96 -3.51
CA ILE A 118 27.22 4.30 -3.58
C ILE A 118 28.70 4.21 -3.98
N SER A 119 29.45 3.24 -3.44
CA SER A 119 30.86 3.03 -3.81
C SER A 119 31.03 2.65 -5.29
N SER A 120 30.08 1.91 -5.86
CA SER A 120 30.02 1.61 -7.29
C SER A 120 29.91 2.90 -8.12
N LEU A 121 29.01 3.82 -7.74
CA LEU A 121 28.89 5.13 -8.40
C LEU A 121 30.17 5.97 -8.31
N GLN A 122 30.95 5.82 -7.24
CA GLN A 122 32.24 6.53 -7.12
C GLN A 122 33.37 5.90 -7.94
N LYS A 123 33.33 4.57 -8.13
CA LYS A 123 34.40 3.84 -8.81
C LYS A 123 34.19 3.75 -10.31
N TYR A 124 32.96 3.45 -10.72
CA TYR A 124 32.60 3.18 -12.11
C TYR A 124 31.67 4.23 -12.70
N GLY A 125 30.96 4.99 -11.86
CA GLY A 125 29.88 5.88 -12.28
C GLY A 125 28.62 5.10 -12.64
N ILE A 126 27.82 5.61 -13.57
CA ILE A 126 26.58 4.96 -14.01
C ILE A 126 26.27 5.31 -15.47
N CYS A 127 25.85 4.31 -16.26
CA CYS A 127 25.39 4.50 -17.63
C CYS A 127 23.88 4.64 -17.70
N SER A 128 23.35 5.01 -18.87
CA SER A 128 21.92 5.05 -19.09
C SER A 128 21.33 3.64 -19.18
N GLU A 129 20.07 3.51 -18.76
CA GLU A 129 19.29 2.29 -18.96
C GLU A 129 19.08 1.98 -20.47
N ASP A 130 19.18 2.96 -21.37
CA ASP A 130 19.24 2.70 -22.83
C ASP A 130 20.48 1.88 -23.25
N THR A 131 21.59 2.05 -22.54
CA THR A 131 22.87 1.37 -22.83
C THR A 131 22.95 0.01 -22.15
N TRP A 132 22.38 -0.11 -20.95
CA TRP A 132 22.26 -1.37 -20.23
C TRP A 132 20.84 -1.52 -19.65
N PRO A 133 19.89 -2.09 -20.42
CA PRO A 133 18.48 -2.15 -20.07
C PRO A 133 18.17 -2.99 -18.83
N PHE A 134 17.05 -2.70 -18.19
CA PHE A 134 16.51 -3.54 -17.12
C PHE A 134 15.86 -4.80 -17.69
N GLN A 135 16.63 -5.88 -17.78
CA GLN A 135 16.18 -7.22 -18.17
C GLN A 135 16.46 -8.19 -17.02
N GLU A 136 15.42 -8.72 -16.36
CA GLU A 136 15.57 -9.51 -15.14
C GLU A 136 16.45 -10.76 -15.33
N ASP A 137 16.46 -11.35 -16.52
CA ASP A 137 17.33 -12.49 -16.87
C ASP A 137 18.81 -12.11 -17.03
N GLU A 138 19.11 -10.83 -17.22
CA GLU A 138 20.47 -10.28 -17.27
C GLU A 138 20.95 -9.78 -15.89
N VAL A 139 20.18 -10.02 -14.80
CA VAL A 139 20.49 -9.47 -13.47
C VAL A 139 21.90 -9.82 -12.99
N ASN A 140 22.44 -10.98 -13.35
CA ASN A 140 23.78 -11.42 -12.94
C ASN A 140 24.84 -11.28 -14.04
N GLU A 141 24.48 -10.78 -15.22
CA GLU A 141 25.39 -10.66 -16.36
C GLU A 141 26.28 -9.43 -16.22
N GLU A 142 27.55 -9.57 -16.60
CA GLU A 142 28.51 -8.47 -16.56
C GLU A 142 28.15 -7.41 -17.61
N PRO A 143 28.03 -6.12 -17.22
CA PRO A 143 27.75 -5.06 -18.16
C PRO A 143 28.78 -4.96 -19.28
N SER A 144 28.33 -4.52 -20.45
CA SER A 144 29.20 -4.35 -21.61
C SER A 144 30.31 -3.32 -21.38
N ALA A 145 31.42 -3.44 -22.12
CA ALA A 145 32.50 -2.45 -22.06
C ALA A 145 32.03 -1.03 -22.43
N ASP A 146 31.07 -0.93 -23.37
CA ASP A 146 30.46 0.35 -23.76
C ASP A 146 29.71 0.99 -22.59
N ALA A 147 29.03 0.18 -21.76
CA ALA A 147 28.36 0.65 -20.54
C ALA A 147 29.37 1.23 -19.54
N TYR A 148 30.51 0.57 -19.31
CA TYR A 148 31.57 1.12 -18.45
C TYR A 148 32.21 2.40 -19.01
N ASP A 149 32.42 2.49 -20.33
CA ASP A 149 32.98 3.67 -20.99
C ASP A 149 32.04 4.89 -20.92
N GLU A 150 30.73 4.66 -20.93
CA GLU A 150 29.73 5.69 -20.66
C GLU A 150 29.70 6.06 -19.18
N ALA A 151 29.60 5.06 -18.30
CA ALA A 151 29.46 5.23 -16.86
C ALA A 151 30.61 6.05 -16.25
N ALA A 152 31.84 5.86 -16.73
CA ALA A 152 33.02 6.57 -16.25
C ALA A 152 32.95 8.10 -16.40
N ARG A 153 31.94 8.65 -17.10
CA ARG A 153 31.70 10.08 -17.26
C ARG A 153 30.75 10.65 -16.20
N PHE A 154 30.13 9.79 -15.40
CA PHE A 154 28.96 10.07 -14.57
C PHE A 154 29.20 9.62 -13.12
N LEU A 155 30.31 10.05 -12.52
CA LEU A 155 30.73 9.65 -11.17
C LEU A 155 30.05 10.49 -10.07
N VAL A 156 29.80 9.88 -8.91
CA VAL A 156 29.40 10.62 -7.70
C VAL A 156 30.64 11.11 -6.95
N GLU A 157 30.67 12.40 -6.60
CA GLU A 157 31.83 13.04 -6.00
C GLU A 157 31.78 13.10 -4.47
N ASP A 158 30.59 13.19 -3.86
CA ASP A 158 30.44 13.34 -2.41
C ASP A 158 29.17 12.66 -1.90
N PHE A 159 29.25 12.13 -0.69
CA PHE A 159 28.17 11.44 0.00
C PHE A 159 28.31 11.64 1.51
N ALA A 160 27.25 11.36 2.26
CA ALA A 160 27.23 11.53 3.69
C ALA A 160 26.11 10.69 4.30
N ILE A 161 26.33 10.24 5.53
CA ILE A 161 25.32 9.56 6.32
C ILE A 161 24.38 10.61 6.91
N VAL A 162 23.08 10.43 6.75
CA VAL A 162 22.05 11.24 7.40
C VAL A 162 21.70 10.60 8.73
N PRO A 163 21.91 11.27 9.88
CA PRO A 163 21.53 10.70 11.17
C PRO A 163 20.03 10.39 11.22
N THR A 164 19.64 9.22 11.73
CA THR A 164 18.24 8.82 11.99
C THR A 164 17.63 9.64 13.11
N LYS A 165 17.31 10.89 12.77
CA LYS A 165 16.71 11.90 13.63
C LYS A 165 15.79 12.74 12.77
N LEU A 166 14.57 12.97 13.24
CA LEU A 166 13.56 13.74 12.52
C LEU A 166 14.10 15.07 11.99
N GLN A 167 14.77 15.84 12.86
CA GLN A 167 15.35 17.12 12.47
C GLN A 167 16.40 17.00 11.35
N SER A 168 17.31 16.02 11.43
CA SER A 168 18.36 15.81 10.41
C SER A 168 17.78 15.44 9.06
N TRP A 169 16.74 14.59 9.04
CA TRP A 169 16.05 14.19 7.81
C TRP A 169 15.31 15.36 7.18
N LYS A 170 14.53 16.11 7.97
CA LYS A 170 13.83 17.31 7.48
C LYS A 170 14.80 18.36 6.95
N GLU A 171 15.91 18.60 7.64
CA GLU A 171 16.96 19.52 7.17
C GLU A 171 17.58 19.07 5.84
N CYS A 172 17.87 17.77 5.68
CA CYS A 172 18.41 17.22 4.43
C CYS A 172 17.44 17.40 3.26
N LEU A 173 16.18 17.05 3.47
CA LEU A 173 15.12 17.18 2.47
C LEU A 173 14.85 18.65 2.11
N ALA A 174 14.81 19.55 3.11
CA ALA A 174 14.63 20.98 2.90
C ALA A 174 15.80 21.62 2.15
N GLU A 175 17.03 21.11 2.30
CA GLU A 175 18.17 21.49 1.45
C GLU A 175 18.09 20.88 0.02
N GLY A 176 17.01 20.17 -0.29
CA GLY A 176 16.73 19.60 -1.60
C GLY A 176 17.52 18.32 -1.88
N MET A 177 17.87 17.55 -0.85
CA MET A 177 18.63 16.30 -0.96
C MET A 177 17.75 15.11 -0.55
N PRO A 178 17.36 14.24 -1.50
CA PRO A 178 16.74 12.96 -1.19
C PRO A 178 17.62 12.08 -0.30
N ILE A 179 16.98 11.20 0.47
CA ILE A 179 17.67 10.30 1.41
C ILE A 179 17.39 8.86 0.98
N ILE A 180 18.45 8.15 0.61
CA ILE A 180 18.42 6.70 0.38
C ILE A 180 18.47 6.03 1.76
N PHE A 181 17.56 5.12 2.08
CA PHE A 181 17.54 4.50 3.41
C PHE A 181 17.05 3.05 3.37
N GLY A 182 17.56 2.27 4.32
CA GLY A 182 17.03 0.95 4.67
C GLY A 182 16.03 1.03 5.82
N ILE A 183 14.99 0.21 5.78
CA ILE A 183 14.00 0.07 6.85
C ILE A 183 13.41 -1.34 6.88
N ASP A 184 13.05 -1.82 8.07
CA ASP A 184 12.29 -3.06 8.25
C ASP A 184 10.81 -2.87 7.92
N LEU A 185 10.26 -3.80 7.15
CA LEU A 185 8.86 -3.92 6.75
C LEU A 185 8.17 -5.04 7.54
N PHE A 186 6.89 -4.81 7.84
CA PHE A 186 6.00 -5.76 8.53
C PHE A 186 4.77 -6.03 7.64
N ASP A 187 3.96 -7.04 7.97
CA ASP A 187 2.78 -7.44 7.18
C ASP A 187 1.79 -6.28 6.99
N SER A 188 1.66 -5.42 8.00
CA SER A 188 0.85 -4.20 7.99
C SER A 188 1.27 -3.17 6.93
N PHE A 189 2.46 -3.29 6.35
CA PHE A 189 2.94 -2.36 5.31
C PHE A 189 2.03 -2.33 4.06
N GLU A 190 1.38 -3.45 3.73
CA GLU A 190 0.40 -3.56 2.63
C GLU A 190 -1.05 -3.24 3.08
N ARG A 191 -1.28 -2.94 4.37
CA ARG A 191 -2.61 -2.62 4.93
C ARG A 191 -2.80 -1.12 4.99
N GLN A 192 -2.98 -0.52 3.84
CA GLN A 192 -3.01 0.94 3.70
C GLN A 192 -4.47 1.43 3.70
N ARG A 193 -4.87 2.23 4.70
CA ARG A 193 -6.22 2.83 4.74
C ARG A 193 -6.50 3.82 3.59
N ARG A 194 -5.44 4.40 3.04
CA ARG A 194 -5.44 5.22 1.83
C ARG A 194 -4.28 4.76 0.95
N PRO A 195 -4.37 4.85 -0.38
CA PRO A 195 -3.25 4.49 -1.26
C PRO A 195 -1.92 5.11 -0.79
N GLY A 196 -0.94 4.25 -0.53
CA GLY A 196 0.41 4.62 -0.09
C GLY A 196 0.54 4.99 1.39
N LEU A 197 -0.54 5.20 2.15
CA LEU A 197 -0.44 5.58 3.56
C LEU A 197 -0.12 4.35 4.43
N VAL A 198 1.14 4.23 4.83
CA VAL A 198 1.66 3.09 5.57
C VAL A 198 1.31 3.22 7.06
N PRO A 199 0.68 2.21 7.69
CA PRO A 199 0.40 2.24 9.12
C PRO A 199 1.67 2.01 9.96
N MET A 200 1.57 2.27 11.26
CA MET A 200 2.58 1.79 12.20
C MET A 200 2.48 0.26 12.32
N PRO A 201 3.59 -0.46 12.57
CA PRO A 201 3.52 -1.89 12.84
C PRO A 201 2.67 -2.17 14.09
N THR A 202 1.84 -3.20 14.06
CA THR A 202 0.97 -3.59 15.17
C THR A 202 1.77 -4.11 16.36
N LYS A 203 1.16 -4.18 17.56
CA LYS A 203 1.83 -4.78 18.74
C LYS A 203 2.24 -6.23 18.48
N LYS A 204 1.36 -7.03 17.86
CA LYS A 204 1.60 -8.44 17.53
C LYS A 204 2.81 -8.60 16.60
N GLU A 205 2.93 -7.77 15.58
CA GLU A 205 4.09 -7.78 14.67
C GLU A 205 5.41 -7.42 15.37
N LYS A 206 5.38 -6.40 16.22
CA LYS A 206 6.54 -5.96 17.02
C LYS A 206 7.06 -7.03 17.98
N GLU A 207 6.20 -7.98 18.37
CA GLU A 207 6.52 -9.10 19.25
C GLU A 207 7.00 -10.36 18.51
N ARG A 208 6.59 -10.56 17.25
CA ARG A 208 6.95 -11.73 16.44
C ARG A 208 8.41 -11.75 15.99
N ASP A 209 9.07 -10.60 15.92
CA ASP A 209 10.43 -10.43 15.38
C ASP A 209 10.57 -10.97 13.93
N GLU A 210 9.45 -11.12 13.23
CA GLU A 210 9.37 -11.46 11.80
C GLU A 210 9.23 -10.17 11.00
N HIS A 211 10.27 -9.82 10.26
CA HIS A 211 10.31 -8.66 9.39
C HIS A 211 11.28 -8.90 8.24
N ALA A 212 11.24 -8.05 7.23
CA ALA A 212 12.27 -7.99 6.20
C ALA A 212 12.68 -6.57 5.91
N SER A 213 13.95 -6.39 5.62
CA SER A 213 14.49 -5.06 5.35
C SER A 213 14.39 -4.74 3.86
N HIS A 214 14.03 -3.49 3.55
CA HIS A 214 13.89 -2.96 2.20
C HIS A 214 14.59 -1.60 2.10
N ALA A 215 15.05 -1.24 0.90
CA ALA A 215 15.69 0.05 0.65
C ALA A 215 14.83 0.92 -0.26
N MET A 216 14.59 2.16 0.14
CA MET A 216 13.73 3.12 -0.56
C MET A 216 14.36 4.52 -0.59
N LEU A 217 13.71 5.44 -1.30
CA LEU A 217 14.17 6.82 -1.45
C LEU A 217 13.17 7.80 -0.82
N CYS A 218 13.56 8.47 0.26
CA CYS A 218 12.78 9.54 0.87
C CYS A 218 13.01 10.86 0.12
N VAL A 219 11.91 11.50 -0.27
CA VAL A 219 11.87 12.63 -1.22
C VAL A 219 11.02 13.80 -0.72
N GLY A 220 10.58 13.77 0.53
CA GLY A 220 9.80 14.87 1.10
C GLY A 220 9.25 14.55 2.47
N TYR A 221 8.50 15.49 3.03
CA TYR A 221 7.81 15.34 4.31
C TYR A 221 6.60 16.27 4.40
N SER A 222 5.64 15.93 5.26
CA SER A 222 4.51 16.78 5.65
C SER A 222 4.35 16.77 7.16
N ASP A 223 4.47 17.95 7.80
CA ASP A 223 4.29 18.09 9.25
C ASP A 223 2.83 18.00 9.69
N LYS A 224 1.90 18.39 8.81
CA LYS A 224 0.47 18.25 9.08
C LYS A 224 0.09 16.76 9.22
N ASP A 225 0.55 15.96 8.27
CA ASP A 225 0.25 14.53 8.21
C ASP A 225 1.24 13.69 9.03
N LYS A 226 2.37 14.27 9.46
CA LYS A 226 3.49 13.63 10.19
C LYS A 226 4.08 12.42 9.47
N VAL A 227 4.23 12.53 8.15
CA VAL A 227 4.76 11.46 7.29
C VAL A 227 5.92 11.96 6.43
N PHE A 228 6.83 11.03 6.11
CA PHE A 228 7.78 11.20 5.03
C PHE A 228 7.17 10.74 3.71
N ILE A 229 7.47 11.45 2.62
CA ILE A 229 7.11 11.06 1.25
C ILE A 229 8.23 10.18 0.72
N VAL A 230 7.91 8.95 0.33
CA VAL A 230 8.89 7.92 -0.04
C VAL A 230 8.56 7.35 -1.41
N ARG A 231 9.55 7.32 -2.31
CA ARG A 231 9.49 6.62 -3.59
C ARG A 231 9.86 5.16 -3.36
N ASN A 232 8.95 4.26 -3.71
CA ASN A 232 9.21 2.81 -3.72
C ASN A 232 9.70 2.38 -5.12
N SER A 233 9.98 1.09 -5.31
CA SER A 233 10.47 0.50 -6.56
C SER A 233 9.62 -0.69 -7.02
N TRP A 234 8.30 -0.60 -6.79
CA TRP A 234 7.32 -1.66 -7.02
C TRP A 234 6.31 -1.30 -8.12
N GLY A 235 6.73 -0.43 -9.03
CA GLY A 235 5.90 0.05 -10.13
C GLY A 235 4.92 1.15 -9.73
N PRO A 236 4.33 1.84 -10.72
CA PRO A 236 3.41 2.95 -10.50
C PRO A 236 2.02 2.50 -10.02
N ASP A 237 1.64 1.23 -10.17
CA ASP A 237 0.32 0.74 -9.77
C ASP A 237 0.25 0.33 -8.29
N TRP A 238 1.36 0.48 -7.55
CA TRP A 238 1.42 0.19 -6.11
C TRP A 238 1.36 1.46 -5.27
N GLY A 239 0.64 1.44 -4.16
CA GLY A 239 0.50 2.60 -3.26
C GLY A 239 -0.13 3.81 -3.97
N ASP A 240 0.35 5.02 -3.68
CA ASP A 240 -0.04 6.22 -4.43
C ASP A 240 0.94 6.45 -5.58
N LYS A 241 0.62 5.86 -6.74
CA LYS A 241 1.41 6.03 -7.99
C LYS A 241 2.88 5.60 -7.84
N GLY A 242 3.14 4.56 -7.06
CA GLY A 242 4.47 4.06 -6.72
C GLY A 242 5.14 4.75 -5.53
N TYR A 243 4.44 5.68 -4.87
CA TYR A 243 4.88 6.33 -3.64
C TYR A 243 4.13 5.79 -2.42
N CYS A 244 4.79 5.90 -1.27
CA CYS A 244 4.17 5.69 0.02
C CYS A 244 4.51 6.83 0.99
N TYR A 245 3.73 6.90 2.05
CA TYR A 245 3.77 7.91 3.08
C TYR A 245 3.98 7.21 4.41
N ILE A 246 5.20 7.30 4.94
CA ILE A 246 5.60 6.53 6.11
C ILE A 246 5.62 7.46 7.34
N PRO A 247 4.96 7.10 8.46
CA PRO A 247 4.96 7.90 9.67
C PRO A 247 6.37 8.25 10.15
N TYR A 248 6.55 9.49 10.62
CA TYR A 248 7.83 9.93 11.18
C TYR A 248 8.36 8.95 12.23
N ASP A 249 7.50 8.54 13.16
CA ASP A 249 7.85 7.66 14.28
C ASP A 249 8.23 6.24 13.84
N TYR A 250 7.84 5.82 12.64
CA TYR A 250 8.32 4.56 12.05
C TYR A 250 9.74 4.78 11.52
N VAL A 251 9.93 5.75 10.62
CA VAL A 251 11.21 5.97 9.93
C VAL A 251 12.35 6.32 10.88
N ILE A 252 12.07 7.09 11.94
CA ILE A 252 13.09 7.53 12.90
C ILE A 252 13.29 6.56 14.07
N ASN A 253 12.62 5.41 14.08
CA ASN A 253 12.78 4.39 15.10
C ASN A 253 14.08 3.60 14.88
N ASP A 254 14.94 3.56 15.89
CA ASP A 254 16.23 2.87 15.82
C ASP A 254 16.14 1.33 15.81
N ARG A 255 14.97 0.78 16.13
CA ARG A 255 14.69 -0.66 16.02
C ARG A 255 14.40 -1.10 14.59
N TYR A 256 13.83 -0.22 13.76
CA TYR A 256 13.39 -0.54 12.39
C TYR A 256 14.25 0.12 11.32
N ASN A 257 14.89 1.24 11.64
CA ASN A 257 15.87 1.93 10.82
C ASN A 257 17.19 2.01 11.58
N ASP A 258 18.15 1.21 11.15
CA ASP A 258 19.42 1.00 11.83
C ASP A 258 20.46 2.11 11.60
N GLY A 259 20.09 3.14 10.84
CA GLY A 259 20.96 4.26 10.49
C GLY A 259 21.71 4.11 9.18
N ASP A 260 21.40 3.11 8.36
CA ASP A 260 21.89 3.03 6.97
C ASP A 260 21.12 4.00 6.07
N SER A 261 21.29 5.31 6.33
CA SER A 261 20.61 6.40 5.64
C SER A 261 21.64 7.35 5.03
N TRP A 262 21.52 7.62 3.73
CA TRP A 262 22.55 8.26 2.93
C TRP A 262 21.98 9.35 2.04
N MET A 263 22.78 10.38 1.81
CA MET A 263 22.61 11.32 0.72
C MET A 263 23.82 11.24 -0.21
N ILE A 264 23.59 11.53 -1.49
CA ILE A 264 24.63 11.76 -2.50
C ILE A 264 24.50 13.20 -3.01
N ARG A 265 25.62 13.82 -3.42
CA ARG A 265 25.63 15.17 -3.99
C ARG A 265 26.83 15.41 -4.90
N GLN A 266 26.70 16.41 -5.77
CA GLN A 266 27.81 16.96 -6.56
C GLN A 266 28.57 18.05 -5.75
N LEU A 267 29.84 18.31 -6.05
CA LEU A 267 30.64 19.32 -5.34
C LEU A 267 30.16 20.75 -5.60
N ASP A 268 29.63 21.03 -6.79
CA ASP A 268 28.97 22.29 -7.11
C ASP A 268 27.57 22.29 -6.48
N GLY A 269 27.49 22.81 -5.26
CA GLY A 269 26.25 22.83 -4.50
C GLY A 269 25.15 23.64 -5.20
N PHE A 270 23.96 23.06 -5.33
CA PHE A 270 22.78 23.78 -5.82
C PHE A 270 22.23 24.76 -4.79
N ASP A 271 21.63 25.85 -5.23
CA ASP A 271 20.81 26.68 -4.35
C ASP A 271 19.59 25.88 -3.84
N VAL A 272 19.12 26.26 -2.66
CA VAL A 272 17.89 25.70 -2.08
C VAL A 272 16.72 26.12 -2.96
N ASP A 273 15.99 25.14 -3.46
CA ASP A 273 14.82 25.38 -4.31
C ASP A 273 13.58 25.58 -3.44
N GLN A 274 13.23 26.83 -3.18
CA GLN A 274 12.09 27.19 -2.35
C GLN A 274 10.74 26.88 -3.01
N ASP A 275 10.70 26.57 -4.32
CA ASP A 275 9.45 26.17 -4.98
C ASP A 275 9.02 24.74 -4.59
N THR A 276 9.92 23.99 -3.95
CA THR A 276 9.61 22.68 -3.35
C THR A 276 9.06 22.78 -1.93
N TRP A 277 9.05 24.00 -1.36
CA TRP A 277 8.60 24.28 -0.01
C TRP A 277 7.16 24.77 -0.02
N TYR A 278 6.40 24.27 0.93
CA TYR A 278 5.02 24.68 1.15
C TYR A 278 4.88 25.09 2.62
N ASP A 279 4.45 26.34 2.82
CA ASP A 279 4.11 26.89 4.13
C ASP A 279 2.61 26.77 4.44
N ASP A 280 1.84 26.17 3.53
CA ASP A 280 0.44 25.84 3.76
C ASP A 280 0.30 24.65 4.72
N ASP A 281 -0.81 24.65 5.45
CA ASP A 281 -1.22 23.52 6.28
C ASP A 281 -2.21 22.63 5.48
N GLU A 282 -1.96 22.41 4.18
CA GLU A 282 -2.75 21.48 3.36
C GLU A 282 -2.20 20.06 3.48
N SER A 283 -3.11 19.08 3.59
CA SER A 283 -2.74 17.66 3.70
C SER A 283 -2.17 17.18 2.37
N LEU A 284 -1.33 16.14 2.41
CA LEU A 284 -0.93 15.39 1.23
C LEU A 284 -2.06 14.55 0.63
N PHE A 285 -3.07 14.23 1.45
CA PHE A 285 -4.16 13.35 1.06
C PHE A 285 -5.39 14.17 0.69
N GLU A 286 -6.08 13.75 -0.37
CA GLU A 286 -7.45 14.20 -0.64
C GLU A 286 -8.39 13.58 0.42
N ASP A 287 -9.50 14.25 0.71
CA ASP A 287 -10.53 13.72 1.60
C ASP A 287 -11.17 12.50 0.89
N TYR A 288 -10.93 11.30 1.41
CA TYR A 288 -11.56 10.06 0.94
C TYR A 288 -12.75 9.78 1.86
N GLU A 289 -13.96 9.66 1.32
CA GLU A 289 -15.12 9.25 2.12
C GLU A 289 -15.27 7.72 2.06
N SER A 290 -14.27 6.98 2.56
CA SER A 290 -14.31 5.51 2.65
C SER A 290 -14.51 5.03 4.09
N GLU A 291 -14.96 3.79 4.25
CA GLU A 291 -15.14 3.15 5.55
C GLU A 291 -13.87 3.22 6.41
N LEU A 292 -12.72 2.84 5.83
CA LEU A 292 -11.44 2.86 6.54
C LEU A 292 -10.93 4.27 6.84
N ASP A 293 -11.29 5.26 6.02
CA ASP A 293 -10.86 6.64 6.26
C ASP A 293 -11.68 7.33 7.36
N ASN A 294 -12.92 6.91 7.54
CA ASN A 294 -13.82 7.41 8.57
C ASN A 294 -13.51 6.83 9.96
N MET A 295 -12.74 5.74 10.04
CA MET A 295 -12.29 5.16 11.32
C MET A 295 -11.35 6.09 12.07
N SER A 296 -11.45 6.09 13.40
CA SER A 296 -10.44 6.77 14.21
C SER A 296 -9.10 6.02 14.14
N ASP A 297 -7.99 6.71 14.41
CA ASP A 297 -6.66 6.07 14.43
C ASP A 297 -6.62 4.91 15.44
N ASP A 298 -7.30 5.03 16.59
CA ASP A 298 -7.35 3.99 17.61
C ASP A 298 -8.16 2.77 17.13
N ASP A 299 -9.34 2.98 16.52
CA ASP A 299 -10.17 1.90 15.99
C ASP A 299 -9.46 1.17 14.83
N TYR A 300 -8.77 1.91 13.96
CA TYR A 300 -8.01 1.33 12.85
C TYR A 300 -6.83 0.49 13.34
N ASP A 301 -6.11 0.95 14.36
CA ASP A 301 -5.02 0.18 14.98
C ASP A 301 -5.55 -1.12 15.62
N ASP A 302 -6.70 -1.08 16.29
CA ASP A 302 -7.35 -2.26 16.86
C ASP A 302 -7.81 -3.25 15.77
N LEU A 303 -8.40 -2.75 14.67
CA LEU A 303 -8.72 -3.57 13.49
C LEU A 303 -7.47 -4.26 12.94
N LEU A 304 -6.37 -3.51 12.74
CA LEU A 304 -5.12 -4.09 12.25
C LEU A 304 -4.56 -5.19 13.16
N GLU A 305 -4.71 -5.03 14.49
CA GLU A 305 -4.34 -6.05 15.46
C GLU A 305 -5.17 -7.32 15.30
N ASP A 306 -6.47 -7.21 15.03
CA ASP A 306 -7.38 -8.35 14.90
C ASP A 306 -7.30 -9.07 13.55
N LEU A 307 -7.05 -8.34 12.46
CA LEU A 307 -6.85 -8.94 11.12
C LEU A 307 -5.70 -9.97 11.08
N ASP A 308 -4.71 -9.81 11.95
CA ASP A 308 -3.52 -10.65 12.07
C ASP A 308 -2.74 -10.85 10.76
N ARG A 309 -2.95 -11.94 10.01
CA ARG A 309 -2.30 -12.24 8.72
C ARG A 309 -3.28 -12.23 7.53
N ILE A 310 -4.58 -12.17 7.79
CA ILE A 310 -5.61 -12.29 6.77
C ILE A 310 -6.20 -10.90 6.53
N PRO A 311 -5.99 -10.31 5.33
CA PRO A 311 -6.46 -8.97 5.02
C PRO A 311 -7.99 -8.84 5.08
N LEU A 312 -8.47 -7.62 5.33
CA LEU A 312 -9.90 -7.32 5.49
C LEU A 312 -10.71 -7.73 4.25
N GLU A 313 -10.25 -7.38 3.06
CA GLU A 313 -10.95 -7.71 1.83
C GLU A 313 -11.00 -9.22 1.59
N THR A 314 -9.94 -9.95 1.97
CA THR A 314 -9.94 -11.41 1.94
C THR A 314 -10.98 -11.98 2.90
N ARG A 315 -11.14 -11.40 4.11
CA ARG A 315 -12.13 -11.83 5.09
C ARG A 315 -13.57 -11.64 4.60
N ILE A 316 -13.85 -10.52 3.95
CA ILE A 316 -15.16 -10.30 3.32
C ILE A 316 -15.41 -11.34 2.22
N ALA A 317 -14.41 -11.58 1.36
CA ALA A 317 -14.50 -12.62 0.34
C ALA A 317 -14.74 -14.03 0.90
N LEU A 318 -14.23 -14.36 2.09
CA LEU A 318 -14.50 -15.64 2.75
C LEU A 318 -15.99 -15.80 3.12
N ILE A 319 -16.64 -14.72 3.56
CA ILE A 319 -18.07 -14.71 3.87
C ILE A 319 -18.90 -14.86 2.60
N LEU A 320 -18.58 -14.08 1.55
CA LEU A 320 -19.28 -14.17 0.26
C LEU A 320 -19.14 -15.55 -0.39
N ILE A 321 -17.95 -16.16 -0.29
CA ILE A 321 -17.74 -17.54 -0.76
C ILE A 321 -18.58 -18.53 0.03
N HIS A 322 -18.64 -18.38 1.36
CA HIS A 322 -19.40 -19.28 2.22
C HIS A 322 -20.89 -19.28 1.90
N ALA A 323 -21.45 -18.11 1.54
CA ALA A 323 -22.84 -17.98 1.11
C ALA A 323 -23.13 -18.73 -0.21
N ALA A 324 -22.16 -18.81 -1.13
CA ALA A 324 -22.31 -19.52 -2.40
C ALA A 324 -22.04 -21.04 -2.31
N TRP A 325 -21.76 -21.57 -1.12
CA TRP A 325 -21.05 -22.85 -0.93
C TRP A 325 -21.98 -24.00 -0.49
N GLU A 326 -22.74 -24.57 -1.43
CA GLU A 326 -23.48 -25.84 -1.18
C GLU A 326 -22.74 -27.11 -1.66
N ASP A 327 -21.91 -27.04 -2.70
CA ASP A 327 -21.21 -28.20 -3.26
C ASP A 327 -19.68 -27.96 -3.28
N ASP A 328 -18.90 -28.97 -2.85
CA ASP A 328 -17.44 -29.00 -2.60
C ASP A 328 -16.47 -28.40 -3.67
N ASP A 329 -16.93 -27.71 -4.72
CA ASP A 329 -16.09 -27.06 -5.75
C ASP A 329 -16.75 -25.82 -6.41
N LEU A 330 -16.26 -24.61 -6.07
CA LEU A 330 -16.64 -23.33 -6.68
C LEU A 330 -16.10 -23.22 -8.12
N SER A 331 -16.98 -23.04 -9.11
CA SER A 331 -16.61 -22.88 -10.51
C SER A 331 -16.03 -21.49 -10.83
N ASP A 332 -15.33 -21.37 -11.96
CA ASP A 332 -14.81 -20.08 -12.44
C ASP A 332 -15.93 -19.06 -12.75
N GLU A 333 -17.13 -19.53 -13.13
CA GLU A 333 -18.29 -18.68 -13.45
C GLU A 333 -18.91 -18.11 -12.18
N GLU A 334 -19.12 -18.95 -11.14
CA GLU A 334 -19.60 -18.51 -9.83
C GLU A 334 -18.62 -17.56 -9.15
N MET A 335 -17.31 -17.80 -9.27
CA MET A 335 -16.29 -16.86 -8.77
C MET A 335 -16.33 -15.50 -9.50
N ASP A 336 -16.67 -15.49 -10.79
CA ASP A 336 -16.84 -14.24 -11.55
C ASP A 336 -18.10 -13.46 -11.12
N GLU A 337 -19.17 -14.19 -10.79
CA GLU A 337 -20.41 -13.62 -10.28
C GLU A 337 -20.23 -13.02 -8.88
N ILE A 338 -19.66 -13.77 -7.93
CA ILE A 338 -19.32 -13.27 -6.59
C ILE A 338 -18.42 -12.03 -6.67
N ALA A 339 -17.42 -12.05 -7.56
CA ALA A 339 -16.51 -10.92 -7.76
C ALA A 339 -17.22 -9.67 -8.29
N SER A 340 -18.38 -9.83 -8.95
CA SER A 340 -19.17 -8.70 -9.44
C SER A 340 -19.92 -8.00 -8.32
N TYR A 341 -20.48 -8.74 -7.35
CA TYR A 341 -21.13 -8.19 -6.16
C TYR A 341 -20.12 -7.52 -5.22
N MET A 342 -18.97 -8.16 -4.99
CA MET A 342 -17.91 -7.64 -4.12
C MET A 342 -17.35 -6.27 -4.57
N LYS A 343 -17.55 -5.87 -5.83
CA LYS A 343 -16.99 -4.65 -6.39
C LYS A 343 -17.45 -3.39 -5.65
N ASP A 344 -18.74 -3.29 -5.31
CA ASP A 344 -19.29 -2.11 -4.64
C ASP A 344 -18.79 -2.04 -3.18
N THR A 345 -18.70 -3.18 -2.51
CA THR A 345 -18.05 -3.36 -1.21
C THR A 345 -16.59 -2.88 -1.22
N LEU A 346 -15.79 -3.25 -2.24
CA LEU A 346 -14.40 -2.78 -2.36
C LEU A 346 -14.30 -1.27 -2.58
N GLU A 347 -15.21 -0.70 -3.38
CA GLU A 347 -15.27 0.75 -3.60
C GLU A 347 -15.57 1.50 -2.30
N GLN A 348 -16.50 1.01 -1.46
CA GLN A 348 -16.80 1.60 -0.14
C GLN A 348 -15.64 1.50 0.85
N LEU A 349 -14.82 0.44 0.76
CA LEU A 349 -13.57 0.31 1.52
C LEU A 349 -12.46 1.26 1.03
N GLY A 350 -12.58 1.79 -0.19
CA GLY A 350 -11.53 2.54 -0.88
C GLY A 350 -10.44 1.65 -1.48
N SER A 351 -10.74 0.38 -1.75
CA SER A 351 -9.81 -0.60 -2.34
C SER A 351 -9.99 -0.65 -3.85
N ASP A 352 -8.87 -0.54 -4.59
CA ASP A 352 -8.83 -0.63 -6.06
C ASP A 352 -8.40 -2.02 -6.56
N LEU A 353 -8.33 -2.99 -5.64
CA LEU A 353 -7.88 -4.34 -5.92
C LEU A 353 -8.88 -5.12 -6.78
N SER A 354 -8.37 -6.14 -7.48
CA SER A 354 -9.21 -7.02 -8.29
C SER A 354 -10.01 -7.98 -7.41
N ALA A 355 -11.32 -7.77 -7.30
CA ALA A 355 -12.26 -8.67 -6.63
C ALA A 355 -12.01 -10.15 -7.01
N LYS A 356 -11.91 -10.45 -8.31
CA LYS A 356 -11.65 -11.81 -8.80
C LYS A 356 -10.37 -12.44 -8.25
N LYS A 357 -9.30 -11.67 -8.06
CA LYS A 357 -8.07 -12.18 -7.44
C LYS A 357 -8.27 -12.44 -5.94
N ILE A 358 -8.96 -11.53 -5.26
CA ILE A 358 -9.29 -11.67 -3.83
C ILE A 358 -10.14 -12.92 -3.59
N ILE A 359 -11.21 -13.14 -4.37
CA ILE A 359 -12.05 -14.34 -4.29
C ILE A 359 -11.20 -15.62 -4.45
N ARG A 360 -10.34 -15.69 -5.46
CA ARG A 360 -9.46 -16.86 -5.65
C ARG A 360 -8.51 -17.07 -4.47
N TYR A 361 -7.99 -15.99 -3.90
CA TYR A 361 -7.11 -16.08 -2.74
C TYR A 361 -7.85 -16.54 -1.48
N ALA A 362 -9.05 -16.00 -1.24
CA ALA A 362 -9.93 -16.43 -0.15
C ALA A 362 -10.29 -17.92 -0.28
N LYS A 363 -10.68 -18.39 -1.47
CA LYS A 363 -10.92 -19.83 -1.73
C LYS A 363 -9.71 -20.69 -1.33
N LYS A 364 -8.51 -20.27 -1.68
CA LYS A 364 -7.27 -20.98 -1.30
C LYS A 364 -7.07 -21.05 0.22
N GLN A 365 -7.48 -20.03 0.97
CA GLN A 365 -7.42 -20.05 2.44
C GLN A 365 -8.37 -21.08 3.04
N ILE A 366 -9.56 -21.25 2.45
CA ILE A 366 -10.51 -22.28 2.88
C ILE A 366 -9.98 -23.68 2.54
N ASP A 367 -9.47 -23.88 1.32
CA ASP A 367 -8.90 -25.15 0.86
C ASP A 367 -7.68 -25.60 1.72
N GLU A 368 -7.00 -24.66 2.38
CA GLU A 368 -5.89 -24.93 3.30
C GLU A 368 -6.34 -25.45 4.68
N GLY A 369 -7.65 -25.55 4.94
CA GLY A 369 -8.24 -26.24 6.09
C GLY A 369 -8.36 -25.40 7.36
N ASN A 370 -8.54 -24.08 7.22
CA ASN A 370 -8.82 -23.21 8.37
C ASN A 370 -10.34 -23.20 8.67
N GLU A 371 -10.81 -24.21 9.40
CA GLU A 371 -12.25 -24.45 9.65
C GLU A 371 -12.96 -23.28 10.35
N ASP A 372 -12.25 -22.47 11.14
CA ASP A 372 -12.84 -21.39 11.93
C ASP A 372 -12.72 -20.00 11.26
N ILE A 373 -12.11 -19.92 10.07
CA ILE A 373 -11.74 -18.63 9.45
C ILE A 373 -12.94 -17.74 9.11
N VAL A 374 -14.08 -18.35 8.75
CA VAL A 374 -15.32 -17.64 8.41
C VAL A 374 -15.94 -17.06 9.68
N ALA A 375 -16.07 -17.87 10.73
CA ALA A 375 -16.61 -17.43 12.02
C ALA A 375 -15.76 -16.31 12.65
N GLU A 376 -14.43 -16.45 12.60
CA GLU A 376 -13.49 -15.39 13.04
C GLU A 376 -13.67 -14.11 12.21
N SER A 377 -13.90 -14.25 10.91
CA SER A 377 -14.14 -13.10 10.02
C SER A 377 -15.46 -12.38 10.35
N ILE A 378 -16.53 -13.12 10.64
CA ILE A 378 -17.83 -12.53 11.05
C ILE A 378 -17.65 -11.72 12.34
N GLU A 379 -16.96 -12.27 13.35
CA GLU A 379 -16.70 -11.58 14.62
C GLU A 379 -15.87 -10.30 14.41
N ILE A 380 -14.78 -10.38 13.65
CA ILE A 380 -13.90 -9.21 13.41
C ILE A 380 -14.65 -8.11 12.65
N LEU A 381 -15.38 -8.46 11.58
CA LEU A 381 -16.13 -7.46 10.80
C LEU A 381 -17.18 -6.77 11.67
N GLY A 382 -17.95 -7.53 12.47
CA GLY A 382 -18.98 -6.98 13.35
C GLY A 382 -18.45 -6.05 14.45
N ASN A 383 -17.22 -6.28 14.91
CA ASN A 383 -16.59 -5.45 15.93
C ASN A 383 -16.06 -4.11 15.40
N HIS A 384 -15.76 -4.03 14.09
CA HIS A 384 -14.96 -2.93 13.54
C HIS A 384 -15.64 -2.13 12.42
N LEU A 385 -16.49 -2.76 11.60
CA LEU A 385 -17.14 -2.07 10.48
C LEU A 385 -18.43 -1.38 10.92
N SER A 386 -18.78 -0.29 10.24
CA SER A 386 -20.03 0.43 10.43
C SER A 386 -21.25 -0.42 10.06
N GLU A 387 -22.39 -0.15 10.70
CA GLU A 387 -23.68 -0.81 10.38
C GLU A 387 -24.02 -0.72 8.88
N GLY A 388 -23.70 0.41 8.23
CA GLY A 388 -23.94 0.60 6.80
C GLY A 388 -23.07 -0.29 5.90
N MET A 389 -21.81 -0.49 6.29
CA MET A 389 -20.90 -1.40 5.59
C MET A 389 -21.32 -2.86 5.80
N LEU A 390 -21.68 -3.22 7.03
CA LEU A 390 -22.17 -4.57 7.35
C LEU A 390 -23.48 -4.89 6.59
N ALA A 391 -24.40 -3.93 6.51
CA ALA A 391 -25.62 -4.07 5.71
C ALA A 391 -25.33 -4.24 4.21
N THR A 392 -24.31 -3.55 3.68
CA THR A 392 -23.87 -3.76 2.29
C THR A 392 -23.37 -5.20 2.09
N ILE A 393 -22.56 -5.73 3.02
CA ILE A 393 -22.06 -7.10 2.94
C ILE A 393 -23.20 -8.12 3.03
N VAL A 394 -24.20 -7.91 3.90
CA VAL A 394 -25.40 -8.77 3.95
C VAL A 394 -26.16 -8.72 2.62
N SER A 395 -26.35 -7.52 2.05
CA SER A 395 -27.00 -7.38 0.74
C SER A 395 -26.24 -8.11 -0.36
N ASP A 396 -24.90 -8.08 -0.37
CA ASP A 396 -24.09 -8.84 -1.32
C ASP A 396 -24.29 -10.37 -1.13
N VAL A 397 -24.41 -10.83 0.12
CA VAL A 397 -24.69 -12.24 0.45
C VAL A 397 -26.07 -12.68 -0.04
N GLU A 398 -27.10 -11.86 0.18
CA GLU A 398 -28.48 -12.12 -0.27
C GLU A 398 -28.57 -12.24 -1.80
N GLU A 399 -27.88 -11.35 -2.53
CA GLU A 399 -27.82 -11.38 -3.99
C GLU A 399 -27.08 -12.62 -4.53
N ILE A 400 -26.06 -13.10 -3.80
CA ILE A 400 -25.31 -14.32 -4.15
C ILE A 400 -26.15 -15.58 -3.93
N ALA A 401 -26.85 -15.67 -2.79
CA ALA A 401 -27.69 -16.82 -2.45
C ALA A 401 -28.98 -16.88 -3.31
N GLY A 402 -29.38 -15.75 -3.89
CA GLY A 402 -30.52 -15.68 -4.80
C GLY A 402 -31.84 -15.50 -4.04
N VAL A 403 -32.18 -14.23 -3.80
CA VAL A 403 -33.33 -13.73 -3.02
C VAL A 403 -34.67 -14.47 -3.25
N ASP A 404 -34.91 -15.03 -4.44
CA ASP A 404 -36.18 -15.67 -4.81
C ASP A 404 -36.27 -17.20 -4.53
N ASP A 405 -35.15 -17.90 -4.29
CA ASP A 405 -35.09 -19.37 -4.18
C ASP A 405 -34.12 -19.88 -3.07
N LEU A 406 -33.96 -19.14 -1.97
CA LEU A 406 -33.07 -19.50 -0.85
C LEU A 406 -33.41 -20.87 -0.23
N ASP A 407 -32.39 -21.68 0.05
CA ASP A 407 -32.55 -22.89 0.85
C ASP A 407 -32.50 -22.63 2.38
N GLU A 408 -32.83 -23.66 3.19
CA GLU A 408 -32.87 -23.54 4.66
C GLU A 408 -31.50 -23.22 5.28
N ASP A 409 -30.40 -23.62 4.63
CA ASP A 409 -29.04 -23.41 5.13
C ASP A 409 -28.55 -21.99 4.78
N GLU A 410 -28.88 -21.48 3.59
CA GLU A 410 -28.63 -20.09 3.15
C GLU A 410 -29.40 -19.07 4.00
N GLU A 411 -30.71 -19.29 4.21
CA GLU A 411 -31.55 -18.45 5.08
C GLU A 411 -30.98 -18.42 6.51
N SER A 412 -30.58 -19.58 7.04
CA SER A 412 -29.96 -19.68 8.36
C SER A 412 -28.62 -18.95 8.45
N PHE A 413 -27.85 -18.87 7.37
CA PHE A 413 -26.57 -18.16 7.36
C PHE A 413 -26.77 -16.65 7.33
N ILE A 414 -27.69 -16.14 6.52
CA ILE A 414 -28.07 -14.72 6.48
C ILE A 414 -28.60 -14.27 7.84
N ASP A 415 -29.52 -15.03 8.43
CA ASP A 415 -30.04 -14.78 9.79
C ASP A 415 -28.91 -14.73 10.83
N HIS A 416 -27.92 -15.62 10.71
CA HIS A 416 -26.77 -15.62 11.60
C HIS A 416 -25.92 -14.36 11.47
N LEU A 417 -25.72 -13.83 10.25
CA LEU A 417 -25.01 -12.56 10.03
C LEU A 417 -25.79 -11.39 10.63
N ILE A 418 -27.08 -11.29 10.36
CA ILE A 418 -27.96 -10.22 10.86
C ILE A 418 -27.97 -10.23 12.40
N GLU A 419 -28.12 -11.41 13.03
CA GLU A 419 -28.10 -11.54 14.49
C GLU A 419 -26.73 -11.20 15.06
N SER A 420 -25.65 -11.69 14.45
CA SER A 420 -24.28 -11.46 14.94
C SER A 420 -23.85 -10.00 14.85
N TRP A 421 -24.36 -9.27 13.87
CA TRP A 421 -24.05 -7.86 13.64
C TRP A 421 -25.12 -6.90 14.19
N GLU A 422 -26.13 -7.43 14.89
CA GLU A 422 -27.23 -6.66 15.48
C GLU A 422 -27.91 -5.70 14.48
N LEU A 423 -27.99 -6.08 13.21
CA LEU A 423 -28.56 -5.22 12.17
C LEU A 423 -30.08 -5.10 12.35
N GLU A 424 -30.61 -3.88 12.23
CA GLU A 424 -32.07 -3.70 12.18
C GLU A 424 -32.61 -4.43 10.95
N ALA A 425 -33.42 -5.47 11.18
CA ALA A 425 -34.04 -6.24 10.10
C ALA A 425 -34.78 -5.29 9.16
N VAL A 426 -34.22 -5.08 7.97
CA VAL A 426 -34.87 -4.35 6.89
C VAL A 426 -35.89 -5.30 6.28
N PHE A 427 -36.99 -5.55 6.99
CA PHE A 427 -38.10 -6.32 6.46
C PHE A 427 -38.67 -5.60 5.25
N TYR A 428 -38.35 -6.08 4.05
CA TYR A 428 -39.19 -5.85 2.88
C TYR A 428 -40.48 -6.63 3.10
N THR A 429 -41.56 -5.92 3.41
CA THR A 429 -42.90 -6.49 3.30
C THR A 429 -43.18 -6.73 1.82
N ASP A 430 -43.33 -8.00 1.44
CA ASP A 430 -44.11 -8.40 0.27
C ASP A 430 -45.51 -7.78 0.39
N ASP A 431 -45.71 -6.62 -0.24
CA ASP A 431 -47.02 -6.12 -0.61
C ASP A 431 -47.41 -6.80 -1.93
N ASP A 432 -47.77 -8.07 -1.87
CA ASP A 432 -48.55 -8.74 -2.93
C ASP A 432 -49.35 -9.88 -2.31
N ASP A 433 -50.41 -9.54 -1.57
CA ASP A 433 -51.61 -10.37 -1.51
C ASP A 433 -52.85 -9.56 -1.08
N ASP A 434 -53.96 -9.88 -1.76
CA ASP A 434 -55.36 -9.50 -1.51
C ASP A 434 -55.90 -8.20 -2.16
N ASP A 435 -56.09 -8.24 -3.49
CA ASP A 435 -57.25 -7.60 -4.12
C ASP A 435 -58.05 -8.63 -4.94
N ASP A 436 -59.36 -8.42 -5.01
CA ASP A 436 -60.39 -9.14 -5.76
C ASP A 436 -61.02 -10.41 -5.13
N SER A 437 -61.93 -10.18 -4.17
CA SER A 437 -63.27 -10.77 -4.31
C SER A 437 -64.35 -9.94 -3.59
N ALA A 438 -65.04 -9.08 -4.33
CA ALA A 438 -66.34 -8.55 -3.95
C ALA A 438 -67.35 -8.88 -5.06
N GLU A 439 -68.02 -10.04 -4.94
CA GLU A 439 -69.29 -10.29 -5.61
C GLU A 439 -70.46 -9.99 -4.67
N GLU A 440 -71.54 -9.57 -5.31
CA GLU A 440 -72.74 -8.87 -4.89
C GLU A 440 -73.61 -9.63 -3.86
N ASP A 441 -74.42 -8.89 -3.09
CA ASP A 441 -75.87 -9.15 -3.05
C ASP A 441 -76.66 -8.01 -2.38
N GLU A 442 -77.78 -7.70 -3.04
CA GLU A 442 -78.77 -6.64 -2.83
C GLU A 442 -79.57 -6.77 -1.52
N GLU A 443 -79.98 -5.65 -0.90
CA GLU A 443 -81.33 -5.50 -0.32
C GLU A 443 -81.81 -4.03 -0.39
N ASP A 444 -82.91 -3.83 -1.13
CA ASP A 444 -83.76 -2.64 -1.16
C ASP A 444 -84.40 -2.32 0.20
N ALA A 445 -84.47 -1.04 0.58
CA ALA A 445 -85.60 -0.51 1.35
C ALA A 445 -85.72 1.01 1.21
N ASP A 446 -86.90 1.41 0.71
CA ASP A 446 -87.53 2.72 0.66
C ASP A 446 -87.31 3.60 1.91
N ASP A 447 -87.15 4.92 1.75
CA ASP A 447 -88.29 5.86 1.80
C ASP A 447 -87.82 7.33 1.86
N GLU A 448 -88.72 8.17 1.37
CA GLU A 448 -88.72 9.62 1.22
C GLU A 448 -88.34 10.39 2.52
N ASP A 449 -87.60 11.49 2.39
CA ASP A 449 -88.13 12.85 2.62
C ASP A 449 -87.05 13.92 2.84
N ASP A 450 -87.32 15.03 2.15
CA ASP A 450 -87.18 16.42 2.57
C ASP A 450 -85.83 17.11 2.82
N GLU A 451 -85.73 18.20 2.05
CA GLU A 451 -85.42 19.55 2.50
C GLU A 451 -83.96 19.95 2.79
N ASN A 452 -83.42 20.64 1.78
CA ASN A 452 -83.26 22.10 1.79
C ASN A 452 -81.93 22.70 2.27
N SER A 453 -81.53 23.71 1.48
CA SER A 453 -80.76 24.92 1.82
C SER A 453 -79.27 24.76 2.15
N GLU A 454 -78.40 25.32 1.30
CA GLU A 454 -77.72 26.63 1.50
C GLU A 454 -76.49 26.43 2.43
N ASP A 455 -75.27 26.90 2.16
CA ASP A 455 -74.76 27.94 1.28
C ASP A 455 -73.23 27.73 1.15
N GLU A 456 -72.71 28.21 0.02
CA GLU A 456 -71.34 28.73 -0.26
C GLU A 456 -70.07 27.91 0.03
#